data_AF-A0A8J7HSD9-F1
#
_entry.id   AF-A0A8J7HSD9-F1
#
_cell.length_a   1.000
_cell.length_b   1.000
_cell.length_c   1.000
_cell.angle_alpha   90.00
_cell.angle_beta   90.00
_cell.angle_gamma   90.00
#
_symmetry.space_group_name_H-M   'P 1'
#
loop_
_entity.id
_entity.type
_entity.pdbx_description
1 polymer ?
#
loop_
_entity_poly.entity_id
_entity_poly.type
_entity_poly.pdbx_seq_one_letter_code
_entity_poly.pdbx_strand_id
1 'polypeptide(L)'
;MGIMRRRKRILFLVLSFSTGIWVWLSSHWGTQVMALPPPEDTPEEILRTEIIVDARSPIDGKPLNAAEYLELQEQLQQAPRPTLNSKIREQVFLLRIRKTLLQLFPFLDL
;
A
#
# COMPACT_ATOMS: atom_id res chain seq x y z
N MET A 1 -54.71 -7.72 -49.68
CA MET A 1 -53.24 -7.95 -49.50
C MET A 1 -52.62 -7.24 -48.26
N GLY A 2 -53.39 -6.74 -47.28
CA GLY A 2 -52.86 -5.94 -46.16
C GLY A 2 -52.53 -6.73 -44.89
N ILE A 3 -53.31 -7.77 -44.59
CA ILE A 3 -53.22 -8.53 -43.32
C ILE A 3 -51.94 -9.38 -43.26
N MET A 4 -51.55 -10.01 -44.39
CA MET A 4 -50.33 -10.81 -44.47
C MET A 4 -49.06 -9.98 -44.24
N ARG A 5 -49.02 -8.72 -44.70
CA ARG A 5 -47.87 -7.83 -44.48
C ARG A 5 -47.77 -7.38 -43.02
N ARG A 6 -48.91 -7.17 -42.34
CA ARG A 6 -48.96 -6.86 -40.90
C ARG A 6 -48.50 -8.05 -40.04
N ARG A 7 -48.95 -9.27 -40.34
CA ARG A 7 -48.49 -10.48 -39.64
C ARG A 7 -46.98 -10.71 -39.78
N LYS A 8 -46.42 -10.52 -40.97
CA LYS A 8 -44.96 -10.61 -41.20
C LYS A 8 -44.19 -9.57 -40.39
N ARG A 9 -44.66 -8.31 -40.32
CA ARG A 9 -44.03 -7.26 -39.50
C ARG A 9 -44.04 -7.59 -38.00
N ILE A 10 -45.15 -8.14 -37.48
CA ILE A 10 -45.24 -8.56 -36.09
C ILE A 10 -44.26 -9.71 -35.81
N LEU A 11 -44.19 -10.70 -36.70
CA LEU A 11 -43.23 -11.81 -36.58
C LEU A 11 -41.77 -11.33 -36.56
N PHE A 12 -41.41 -10.37 -37.42
CA PHE A 12 -40.06 -9.79 -37.42
C PHE A 12 -39.73 -9.05 -36.12
N LEU A 13 -40.71 -8.33 -35.54
CA LEU A 13 -40.52 -7.63 -34.27
C LEU A 13 -40.32 -8.61 -33.11
N VAL A 14 -41.13 -9.69 -33.05
CA VAL A 14 -41.00 -10.74 -32.03
C VAL A 14 -39.66 -11.46 -32.16
N LEU A 15 -39.24 -11.78 -33.38
CA LEU A 15 -37.97 -12.45 -33.62
C LEU A 15 -36.79 -11.58 -33.15
N SER A 16 -36.78 -10.29 -33.51
CA SER A 16 -35.75 -9.33 -33.10
C SER A 16 -35.65 -9.19 -31.58
N PHE A 17 -36.80 -9.06 -30.91
CA PHE A 17 -36.85 -9.01 -29.44
C PHE A 17 -36.32 -10.30 -28.81
N SER A 18 -36.72 -11.47 -29.33
CA SER A 18 -36.27 -12.76 -28.80
C SER A 18 -34.76 -12.96 -28.95
N THR A 19 -34.19 -12.57 -30.09
CA THR A 19 -32.74 -12.64 -30.31
C THR A 19 -31.98 -11.64 -29.46
N GLY A 20 -32.51 -10.44 -29.25
CA GLY A 20 -31.90 -9.44 -28.37
C GLY A 20 -31.85 -9.89 -26.91
N ILE A 21 -32.95 -10.48 -26.43
CA ILE A 21 -33.02 -11.06 -25.08
C ILE A 21 -32.03 -12.22 -24.93
N TRP A 22 -31.92 -13.08 -25.95
CA TRP A 22 -31.03 -14.23 -25.90
C TRP A 22 -29.55 -13.82 -25.89
N VAL A 23 -29.17 -12.85 -26.72
CA VAL A 23 -27.82 -12.26 -26.73
C VAL A 23 -27.52 -11.61 -25.38
N TRP A 24 -28.46 -10.82 -24.85
CA TRP A 24 -28.30 -10.17 -23.54
C TRP A 24 -28.10 -11.20 -22.42
N LEU A 25 -28.90 -12.27 -22.40
CA LEU A 25 -28.77 -13.32 -21.39
C LEU A 25 -27.44 -14.07 -21.49
N SER A 26 -26.98 -14.37 -22.71
CA SER A 26 -25.72 -15.06 -22.95
C SER A 26 -24.48 -14.22 -22.60
N SER A 27 -24.57 -12.89 -22.73
CA SER A 27 -23.48 -11.96 -22.43
C SER A 27 -23.07 -11.94 -20.95
N HIS A 28 -23.94 -12.39 -20.04
CA HIS A 28 -23.67 -12.36 -18.60
C HIS A 28 -22.92 -13.60 -18.09
N TRP A 29 -22.61 -14.57 -18.95
CA TRP A 29 -21.91 -15.81 -18.56
C TRP A 29 -20.38 -15.75 -18.65
N GLY A 30 -19.80 -14.63 -19.11
CA GLY A 30 -18.38 -14.54 -19.48
C GLY A 30 -17.39 -14.10 -18.40
N THR A 31 -17.78 -13.87 -17.15
CA THR A 31 -16.86 -13.42 -16.09
C THR A 31 -16.81 -14.40 -14.93
N GLN A 32 -16.37 -15.63 -15.20
CA GLN A 32 -15.80 -16.47 -14.15
C GLN A 32 -14.40 -15.95 -13.85
N VAL A 33 -14.25 -15.29 -12.69
CA VAL A 33 -12.96 -14.93 -12.11
C VAL A 33 -12.27 -16.22 -11.66
N MET A 34 -11.58 -16.87 -12.59
CA MET A 34 -10.71 -18.02 -12.37
C MET A 34 -9.31 -17.53 -12.01
N ALA A 35 -9.18 -16.97 -10.81
CA ALA A 35 -7.88 -16.59 -10.25
C ALA A 35 -7.87 -16.95 -8.76
N LEU A 36 -8.05 -18.24 -8.46
CA LEU A 36 -7.59 -18.73 -7.17
C LEU A 36 -6.07 -18.77 -7.22
N PRO A 37 -5.36 -18.12 -6.27
CA PRO A 37 -3.91 -18.22 -6.22
C PRO A 37 -3.49 -19.69 -6.08
N PRO A 38 -2.37 -20.11 -6.68
CA PRO A 38 -1.89 -21.47 -6.56
C PRO A 38 -1.69 -21.83 -5.08
N PRO A 39 -2.03 -23.07 -4.66
CA PRO A 39 -2.04 -23.47 -3.25
C PRO A 39 -0.65 -23.50 -2.58
N GLU A 40 0.42 -23.33 -3.35
CA GLU A 40 1.79 -23.21 -2.85
C GLU A 40 2.12 -21.78 -2.37
N ASP A 41 1.35 -20.77 -2.77
CA ASP A 41 1.52 -19.41 -2.27
C ASP A 41 0.91 -19.28 -0.87
N THR A 42 1.75 -18.94 0.11
CA THR A 42 1.28 -18.61 1.46
C THR A 42 0.33 -17.41 1.38
N PRO A 43 -0.91 -17.51 1.88
CA PRO A 43 -1.86 -16.40 1.87
C PRO A 43 -1.28 -15.16 2.54
N GLU A 44 -1.58 -13.98 1.98
CA GLU A 44 -1.12 -12.70 2.54
C GLU A 44 -1.61 -12.49 3.99
N GLU A 45 -2.74 -13.06 4.35
CA GLU A 45 -3.29 -13.00 5.71
C GLU A 45 -2.38 -13.70 6.73
N ILE A 46 -1.67 -14.75 6.31
CA ILE A 46 -0.67 -15.44 7.14
C ILE A 46 0.60 -14.59 7.22
N LEU A 47 1.07 -14.04 6.10
CA LEU A 47 2.25 -13.15 6.08
C LEU A 47 2.03 -11.87 6.90
N ARG A 48 0.80 -11.36 6.95
CA ARG A 48 0.42 -10.19 7.78
C ARG A 48 0.39 -10.51 9.28
N THR A 49 0.21 -11.77 9.65
CA THR A 49 0.20 -12.23 11.04
C THR A 49 1.55 -12.79 11.49
N GLU A 50 2.48 -13.00 10.56
CA GLU A 50 3.84 -13.40 10.86
C GLU A 50 4.58 -12.25 11.57
N ILE A 51 4.85 -12.47 12.87
CA ILE A 51 5.67 -11.56 13.66
C ILE A 51 7.10 -11.80 13.23
N ILE A 52 7.71 -10.82 12.57
CA ILE A 52 9.14 -10.87 12.20
C ILE A 52 9.95 -10.82 13.50
N VAL A 53 10.35 -11.99 14.00
CA VAL A 53 11.14 -12.13 15.24
C VAL A 53 12.63 -11.88 14.99
N ASP A 54 13.07 -12.04 13.75
CA ASP A 54 14.45 -11.84 13.33
C ASP A 54 14.77 -10.35 13.22
N ALA A 55 15.22 -9.76 14.33
CA ALA A 55 15.82 -8.43 14.34
C ALA A 55 17.32 -8.53 13.99
N ARG A 56 17.89 -7.46 13.44
CA ARG A 56 19.34 -7.31 13.34
C ARG A 56 19.84 -6.35 14.40
N SER A 57 20.96 -6.66 15.03
CA SER A 57 21.61 -5.78 16.00
C SER A 57 21.89 -4.39 15.38
N PRO A 58 21.47 -3.28 16.02
CA PRO A 58 21.76 -1.91 15.55
C PRO A 58 23.26 -1.58 15.49
N ILE A 59 24.10 -2.38 16.16
CA ILE A 59 25.54 -2.14 16.30
C ILE A 59 26.32 -2.98 15.28
N ASP A 60 25.99 -4.28 15.18
CA ASP A 60 26.78 -5.26 14.42
C ASP A 60 26.06 -5.82 13.18
N GLY A 61 24.75 -5.60 13.02
CA GLY A 61 23.96 -6.15 11.93
C GLY A 61 23.75 -7.68 11.97
N LYS A 62 24.20 -8.35 13.03
CA LYS A 62 24.00 -9.78 13.28
C LYS A 62 22.53 -10.10 13.60
N PRO A 63 22.02 -11.28 13.22
CA PRO A 63 20.69 -11.72 13.64
C PRO A 63 20.64 -11.80 15.17
N LEU A 64 19.57 -11.28 15.74
CA LEU A 64 19.36 -11.11 17.17
C LEU A 64 17.95 -11.55 17.52
N ASN A 65 17.82 -12.36 18.58
CA ASN A 65 16.51 -12.78 19.08
C ASN A 65 15.80 -11.62 19.79
N ALA A 66 14.46 -11.65 19.87
CA ALA A 66 13.65 -10.60 20.49
C ALA A 66 14.03 -10.33 21.97
N ALA A 67 14.39 -11.37 22.73
CA ALA A 67 14.85 -11.23 24.11
C ALA A 67 16.20 -10.51 24.20
N GLU A 68 17.15 -10.90 23.35
CA GLU A 68 18.49 -10.28 23.28
C GLU A 68 18.42 -8.83 22.80
N TYR A 69 17.46 -8.50 21.93
CA TYR A 69 17.18 -7.12 21.52
C TYR A 69 16.70 -6.26 22.69
N LEU A 70 15.84 -6.80 23.55
CA LEU A 70 15.33 -6.08 24.72
C LEU A 70 16.47 -5.76 25.70
N GLU A 71 17.32 -6.75 26.00
CA GLU A 71 18.49 -6.57 26.85
C GLU A 71 19.48 -5.55 26.26
N LEU A 72 19.74 -5.63 24.95
CA LEU A 72 20.60 -4.67 24.26
C LEU A 72 20.04 -3.24 24.33
N GLN A 73 18.73 -3.10 24.18
CA GLN A 73 18.04 -1.82 24.25
C GLN A 73 18.13 -1.20 25.65
N GLU A 74 18.03 -2.01 26.71
CA GLU A 74 18.21 -1.56 28.10
C GLU A 74 19.65 -1.09 28.34
N GLN A 75 20.65 -1.85 27.87
CA GLN A 75 22.06 -1.47 27.95
C GLN A 75 22.36 -0.16 27.23
N LEU A 76 21.79 0.04 26.04
CA LEU A 76 21.94 1.27 25.26
C LEU A 76 21.27 2.49 25.89
N GLN A 77 20.21 2.29 26.70
CA GLN A 77 19.57 3.38 27.45
C GLN A 77 20.35 3.77 28.71
N GLN A 78 20.99 2.79 29.36
CA GLN A 78 21.83 3.03 30.54
C GLN A 78 23.18 3.68 30.19
N ALA A 79 23.70 3.41 28.99
CA ALA A 79 24.92 4.06 28.53
C ALA A 79 24.71 5.58 28.38
N PRO A 80 25.56 6.43 28.97
CA PRO A 80 25.46 7.87 28.80
C PRO A 80 25.62 8.19 27.32
N ARG A 81 24.56 8.72 26.71
CA ARG A 81 24.57 9.13 25.31
C ARG A 81 25.78 10.03 25.07
N PRO A 82 26.66 9.74 24.10
CA PRO A 82 27.85 10.56 23.86
C PRO A 82 27.42 12.00 23.64
N THR A 83 27.80 12.87 24.58
CA THR A 83 27.42 14.27 24.54
C THR A 83 28.33 14.98 23.53
N LEU A 84 27.74 15.49 22.45
CA LEU A 84 28.43 16.40 21.54
C LEU A 84 29.00 17.59 22.35
N ASN A 85 30.19 18.04 21.97
CA ASN A 85 30.81 19.25 22.54
C ASN A 85 29.79 20.40 22.55
N SER A 86 29.63 21.07 23.69
CA SER A 86 28.63 22.12 23.90
C SER A 86 28.72 23.22 22.84
N LYS A 87 29.95 23.61 22.45
CA LYS A 87 30.20 24.63 21.43
C LYS A 87 29.65 24.21 20.06
N ILE A 88 29.85 22.96 19.67
CA ILE A 88 29.33 22.43 18.39
C ILE A 88 27.80 22.40 18.41
N ARG A 89 27.21 21.99 19.53
CA ARG A 89 25.74 21.98 19.71
C ARG A 89 25.15 23.37 19.55
N GLU A 90 25.76 24.37 20.18
CA GLU A 90 25.34 25.77 20.09
C GLU A 90 25.49 26.32 18.67
N GLN A 91 26.61 26.03 17.99
CA GLN A 91 26.81 26.44 16.60
C GLN A 91 25.75 25.85 15.67
N VAL A 92 25.47 24.55 15.77
CA VAL A 92 24.42 23.89 14.97
C VAL A 92 23.04 24.47 15.26
N PHE A 93 22.75 24.79 16.52
CA PHE A 93 21.49 25.42 16.92
C PHE A 93 21.33 26.81 16.27
N LEU A 94 22.36 27.66 16.34
CA LEU A 94 22.36 28.99 15.71
C LEU A 94 22.22 28.91 14.18
N LEU A 95 22.90 27.95 13.54
CA LEU A 95 22.75 27.71 12.10
C LEU A 95 21.33 27.28 11.72
N ARG A 96 20.70 26.43 12.54
CA ARG A 96 19.32 26.00 12.32
C ARG A 96 18.36 27.19 12.45
N ILE A 97 18.55 28.05 13.46
CA ILE A 97 17.77 29.29 13.61
C ILE A 97 17.95 30.20 12.38
N ARG A 98 19.20 30.47 11.98
CA ARG A 98 19.50 31.30 10.80
C ARG A 98 18.79 30.77 9.56
N LYS A 99 18.88 29.45 9.33
CA LYS A 99 18.22 28.79 8.20
C LYS A 99 16.70 28.97 8.26
N THR A 100 16.08 28.77 9.42
CA THR A 100 14.63 28.94 9.58
C THR A 100 14.20 30.39 9.38
N LEU A 101 15.00 31.37 9.83
CA LEU A 101 14.71 32.79 9.64
C LEU A 101 14.76 33.16 8.15
N LEU A 102 15.80 32.76 7.43
CA LEU A 102 15.90 33.02 5.98
C LEU A 102 14.82 32.28 5.18
N GLN A 103 14.37 31.12 5.65
CA GLN A 103 13.27 30.39 5.02
C GLN A 103 11.92 31.08 5.21
N LEU A 104 11.65 31.64 6.39
CA LEU A 104 10.39 32.33 6.70
C LEU A 104 10.37 33.76 6.16
N PHE A 105 11.52 34.43 6.14
CA PHE A 105 11.68 35.82 5.75
C PHE A 105 12.77 35.92 4.68
N PRO A 106 12.46 35.61 3.41
CA PRO A 106 13.43 35.58 2.31
C PRO A 106 13.96 36.96 1.89
N PHE A 107 13.58 38.01 2.62
CA PHE A 107 13.98 39.40 2.43
C PHE A 107 14.89 39.91 3.57
N LEU A 108 15.23 39.07 4.56
CA LEU A 108 16.25 39.39 5.56
C LEU A 108 17.64 39.25 4.93
N ASP A 109 18.32 40.37 4.70
CA ASP A 109 19.75 40.41 4.35
C ASP A 109 20.60 40.16 5.63
N LEU A 110 20.74 38.88 6.03
CA LEU A 110 21.48 38.40 7.23
C LEU A 110 22.72 37.55 6.90
#